data_AF-A0AAW0LTK9-F1
#
_entry.id   AF-A0AAW0LTK9-F1
#
_cell.length_a   1.000
_cell.length_b   1.000
_cell.length_c   1.000
_cell.angle_alpha   90.00
_cell.angle_beta   90.00
_cell.angle_gamma   90.00
#
_symmetry.space_group_name_H-M   'P 1'
#
loop_
_entity.id
_entity.type
_entity.pdbx_description
1 polymer ?
#
loop_
_entity_poly.entity_id
_entity_poly.type
_entity_poly.pdbx_seq_one_letter_code
_entity_poly.pdbx_strand_id
1 'polypeptide(L)'
;MVLLIEKISKLYSKLENHHHHHPHPKSEALSASLQAFQSDVSNTLNQLSLNSKPGSEILSLPWILQCFGLLPSIHRAFAKLVMDIDYPISKWEAASVEEYLNYSLSLMELFNSMSSSLAYLGHARLSLAHALSLVENSPSLAIERLKAIQPRKKISKLYSKLENHHHHHHHHPHHKSEALSASLQAFQSDVSNTLNQLSLNSKPGSEILSLPWILQCFGLLPSIHRAFAKLVMDIDYPISKWEAASVEEYLNYSLSLMELFNSMSSSLAYLGHARLSLAHALSLVENSPSLAIERLKAIQPRSFNKDFKEGKVKEDGKERTCSGEEKNIHQALTVMKSIGFWVCGIVLSGLCSDGKPYLEMRKLVCGLLNSSFDGFDSSIYEVVMEQKGVLKEVKELNDTVACLNAALVEGENSEATKDLEGKLEAANDLERKLEVFEKLLESLQKEVDHLFSEVLAGRSKLLDCLRPQKE
;
A
#
# COMPACT_ATOMS: atom_id res chain seq x y z
N MET A 1 -9.46 -5.79 -27.06
CA MET A 1 -9.37 -5.01 -28.33
C MET A 1 -10.67 -4.97 -29.10
N VAL A 2 -11.35 -6.09 -29.39
CA VAL A 2 -12.70 -6.04 -30.01
C VAL A 2 -13.71 -5.24 -29.16
N LEU A 3 -13.72 -5.46 -27.84
CA LEU A 3 -14.52 -4.67 -26.89
C LEU A 3 -14.05 -3.21 -26.74
N LEU A 4 -12.79 -2.92 -27.05
CA LEU A 4 -12.26 -1.55 -27.05
C LEU A 4 -12.90 -0.76 -28.19
N ILE A 5 -12.97 -1.38 -29.36
CA ILE A 5 -13.58 -0.85 -30.58
C ILE A 5 -15.09 -0.71 -30.37
N GLU A 6 -15.74 -1.72 -29.78
CA GLU A 6 -17.18 -1.68 -29.50
C GLU A 6 -17.55 -0.57 -28.50
N LYS A 7 -16.73 -0.34 -27.46
CA LYS A 7 -16.96 0.75 -26.49
C LYS A 7 -16.67 2.13 -27.07
N ILE A 8 -15.64 2.28 -27.89
CA ILE A 8 -15.38 3.52 -28.62
C ILE A 8 -16.54 3.79 -29.60
N SER A 9 -17.07 2.76 -30.28
CA SER A 9 -18.28 2.86 -31.11
C SER A 9 -19.56 3.17 -30.30
N LYS A 10 -19.68 2.71 -29.06
CA LYS A 10 -20.83 3.03 -28.16
C LYS A 10 -20.76 4.46 -27.61
N LEU A 11 -19.60 4.90 -27.11
CA LEU A 11 -19.32 6.30 -26.78
C LEU A 11 -19.64 7.23 -27.95
N TYR A 12 -19.27 6.80 -29.15
CA TYR A 12 -19.52 7.47 -30.41
C TYR A 12 -21.03 7.58 -30.75
N SER A 13 -21.79 6.48 -30.63
CA SER A 13 -23.24 6.49 -30.89
C SER A 13 -24.03 7.41 -29.96
N LYS A 14 -23.53 7.65 -28.74
CA LYS A 14 -24.13 8.63 -27.81
C LYS A 14 -23.80 10.07 -28.18
N LEU A 15 -22.57 10.34 -28.65
CA LEU A 15 -22.20 11.67 -29.13
C LEU A 15 -22.99 12.08 -30.39
N GLU A 16 -23.25 11.15 -31.31
CA GLU A 16 -23.97 11.41 -32.56
C GLU A 16 -25.47 11.71 -32.35
N ASN A 17 -26.10 11.05 -31.36
CA ASN A 17 -27.51 11.27 -31.02
C ASN A 17 -27.81 12.64 -30.38
N HIS A 18 -26.80 13.35 -29.87
CA HIS A 18 -26.98 14.65 -29.20
C HIS A 18 -26.83 15.87 -30.12
N HIS A 19 -26.66 15.68 -31.43
CA HIS A 19 -26.51 16.78 -32.40
C HIS A 19 -27.64 16.91 -33.43
N HIS A 20 -28.76 16.20 -33.26
CA HIS A 20 -29.89 16.24 -34.20
C HIS A 20 -30.82 17.46 -34.11
N HIS A 21 -30.40 18.55 -33.46
CA HIS A 21 -31.16 19.80 -33.42
C HIS A 21 -30.35 20.98 -33.95
N HIS A 22 -29.98 20.94 -35.24
CA HIS A 22 -29.99 22.08 -36.20
C HIS A 22 -29.13 21.75 -37.44
N PRO A 23 -29.63 21.96 -38.68
CA PRO A 23 -28.82 21.80 -39.88
C PRO A 23 -27.97 23.05 -40.10
N HIS A 24 -26.67 22.97 -39.76
CA HIS A 24 -25.67 24.00 -40.08
C HIS A 24 -24.29 23.33 -40.28
N PRO A 25 -23.33 23.97 -41.00
CA PRO A 25 -22.11 23.38 -41.58
C PRO A 25 -21.09 22.81 -40.57
N LYS A 26 -21.38 22.84 -39.28
CA LYS A 26 -20.61 22.16 -38.22
C LYS A 26 -20.87 20.65 -38.17
N SER A 27 -22.04 20.19 -38.64
CA SER A 27 -22.41 18.76 -38.63
C SER A 27 -21.59 17.93 -39.64
N GLU A 28 -21.38 18.47 -40.85
CA GLU A 28 -20.58 17.79 -41.89
C GLU A 28 -19.10 17.73 -41.52
N ALA A 29 -18.54 18.78 -40.92
CA ALA A 29 -17.16 18.80 -40.43
C ALA A 29 -16.95 17.81 -39.27
N LEU A 30 -17.92 17.70 -38.35
CA LEU A 30 -17.89 16.72 -37.27
C LEU A 30 -17.92 15.29 -37.84
N SER A 31 -18.83 15.02 -38.78
CA SER A 31 -18.95 13.73 -39.46
C SER A 31 -17.67 13.35 -40.21
N ALA A 32 -17.02 14.30 -40.87
CA ALA A 32 -15.75 14.08 -41.58
C ALA A 32 -14.59 13.74 -40.63
N SER A 33 -14.43 14.49 -39.52
CA SER A 33 -13.40 14.21 -38.50
C SER A 33 -13.62 12.85 -37.83
N LEU A 34 -14.89 12.47 -37.63
CA LEU A 34 -15.29 11.18 -37.08
C LEU A 34 -15.00 10.01 -38.04
N GLN A 35 -15.30 10.16 -39.33
CA GLN A 35 -14.94 9.18 -40.35
C GLN A 35 -13.41 9.01 -40.48
N ALA A 36 -12.66 10.11 -40.39
CA ALA A 36 -11.20 10.07 -40.40
C ALA A 36 -10.65 9.27 -39.21
N PHE A 37 -11.18 9.49 -38.01
CA PHE A 37 -10.82 8.70 -36.82
C PHE A 37 -11.15 7.20 -36.99
N GLN A 38 -12.33 6.86 -37.48
CA GLN A 38 -12.73 5.47 -37.71
C GLN A 38 -11.85 4.77 -38.76
N SER A 39 -11.47 5.50 -39.81
CA SER A 39 -10.52 5.05 -40.83
C SER A 39 -9.13 4.80 -40.23
N ASP A 40 -8.61 5.72 -39.40
CA ASP A 40 -7.31 5.58 -38.73
C ASP A 40 -7.28 4.36 -37.79
N VAL A 41 -8.35 4.14 -37.02
CA VAL A 41 -8.49 2.95 -36.14
C VAL A 41 -8.59 1.67 -36.98
N SER A 42 -9.41 1.65 -38.03
CA SER A 42 -9.55 0.49 -38.93
C SER A 42 -8.24 0.14 -39.63
N ASN A 43 -7.50 1.13 -40.13
CA ASN A 43 -6.21 0.91 -40.78
C ASN A 43 -5.19 0.33 -39.79
N THR A 44 -5.16 0.84 -38.56
CA THR A 44 -4.30 0.35 -37.48
C THR A 44 -4.60 -1.11 -37.14
N LEU A 45 -5.87 -1.50 -37.13
CA LEU A 45 -6.31 -2.89 -36.88
C LEU A 45 -6.05 -3.81 -38.08
N ASN A 46 -6.26 -3.31 -39.30
CA ASN A 46 -5.97 -4.05 -40.52
C ASN A 46 -4.47 -4.31 -40.67
N GLN A 47 -3.59 -3.40 -40.22
CA GLN A 47 -2.15 -3.68 -40.15
C GLN A 47 -1.81 -4.79 -39.16
N LEU A 48 -2.50 -4.90 -38.02
CA LEU A 48 -2.33 -6.03 -37.10
C LEU A 48 -2.74 -7.36 -37.78
N SER A 49 -3.85 -7.33 -38.53
CA SER A 49 -4.37 -8.48 -39.29
C SER A 49 -3.45 -8.91 -40.44
N LEU A 50 -2.87 -7.94 -41.18
CA LEU A 50 -1.94 -8.18 -42.29
C LEU A 50 -0.56 -8.71 -41.81
N ASN A 51 -0.13 -8.32 -40.61
CA ASN A 51 1.11 -8.80 -40.00
C ASN A 51 0.98 -10.21 -39.40
N SER A 52 -0.24 -10.70 -39.19
CA SER A 52 -0.54 -12.09 -38.85
C SER A 52 -0.82 -12.93 -40.10
N LYS A 53 0.23 -13.34 -40.82
CA LYS A 53 0.09 -14.27 -41.96
C LYS A 53 -0.55 -15.60 -41.52
N PRO A 54 -1.26 -16.33 -42.40
CA PRO A 54 -1.68 -17.70 -42.13
C PRO A 54 -0.45 -18.55 -41.77
N GLY A 55 -0.39 -19.06 -40.54
CA GLY A 55 0.76 -19.80 -40.00
C GLY A 55 1.69 -19.02 -39.06
N SER A 56 1.46 -17.73 -38.80
CA SER A 56 2.18 -17.01 -37.74
C SER A 56 1.69 -17.46 -36.35
N GLU A 57 2.61 -17.61 -35.38
CA GLU A 57 2.28 -17.91 -33.98
C GLU A 57 1.52 -16.74 -33.33
N ILE A 58 0.19 -16.77 -33.46
CA ILE A 58 -0.73 -15.95 -32.66
C ILE A 58 -0.53 -16.33 -31.18
N LEU A 59 -0.46 -15.34 -30.29
CA LEU A 59 -0.08 -15.47 -28.86
C LEU A 59 1.43 -15.62 -28.57
N SER A 60 2.31 -15.43 -29.55
CA SER A 60 3.75 -15.27 -29.29
C SER A 60 4.06 -13.92 -28.60
N LEU A 61 5.19 -13.81 -27.89
CA LEU A 61 5.63 -12.54 -27.29
C LEU A 61 5.75 -11.40 -28.32
N PRO A 62 6.30 -11.62 -29.54
CA PRO A 62 6.29 -10.60 -30.59
C PRO A 62 4.90 -10.15 -31.01
N TRP A 63 3.94 -11.08 -31.14
CA TRP A 63 2.55 -10.75 -31.47
C TRP A 63 1.87 -9.94 -30.35
N ILE A 64 2.12 -10.31 -29.08
CA ILE A 64 1.64 -9.55 -27.92
C ILE A 64 2.23 -8.13 -27.94
N LEU A 65 3.54 -7.97 -28.16
CA LEU A 65 4.19 -6.66 -28.26
C LEU A 65 3.59 -5.79 -29.37
N GLN A 66 3.26 -6.38 -30.52
CA GLN A 66 2.54 -5.69 -31.60
C GLN A 66 1.15 -5.20 -31.16
N CYS A 67 0.42 -6.00 -30.37
CA CYS A 67 -0.88 -5.60 -29.82
C CYS A 67 -0.77 -4.40 -28.86
N PHE A 68 0.28 -4.36 -28.03
CA PHE A 68 0.56 -3.21 -27.15
C PHE A 68 0.89 -1.95 -27.94
N GLY A 69 1.56 -2.09 -29.10
CA GLY A 69 1.87 -0.97 -29.99
C GLY A 69 0.64 -0.26 -30.58
N LEU A 70 -0.53 -0.90 -30.59
CA LEU A 70 -1.77 -0.30 -31.12
C LEU A 70 -2.41 0.72 -30.19
N LEU A 71 -2.24 0.57 -28.88
CA LEU A 71 -2.90 1.43 -27.91
C LEU A 71 -2.48 2.90 -28.03
N PRO A 72 -1.17 3.23 -28.10
CA PRO A 72 -0.73 4.60 -28.34
C PRO A 72 -1.28 5.19 -29.65
N SER A 73 -1.42 4.38 -30.70
CA SER A 73 -1.97 4.81 -32.00
C SER A 73 -3.45 5.18 -31.90
N ILE A 74 -4.25 4.37 -31.20
CA ILE A 74 -5.68 4.63 -30.97
C ILE A 74 -5.86 5.88 -30.09
N HIS A 75 -5.07 6.02 -29.03
CA HIS A 75 -5.10 7.21 -28.16
C HIS A 75 -4.70 8.49 -28.91
N ARG A 76 -3.72 8.42 -29.82
CA ARG A 76 -3.32 9.55 -30.67
C ARG A 76 -4.40 9.94 -31.66
N ALA A 77 -5.03 8.95 -32.30
CA ALA A 77 -6.16 9.19 -33.21
C ALA A 77 -7.33 9.85 -32.46
N PHE A 78 -7.61 9.42 -31.23
CA PHE A 78 -8.65 10.00 -30.38
C PHE A 78 -8.30 11.43 -29.95
N ALA A 79 -7.06 11.69 -29.54
CA ALA A 79 -6.61 13.04 -29.20
C ALA A 79 -6.70 13.99 -30.41
N LYS A 80 -6.36 13.51 -31.61
CA LYS A 80 -6.51 14.26 -32.86
C LYS A 80 -7.98 14.57 -33.14
N LEU A 81 -8.88 13.59 -32.99
CA LEU A 81 -10.32 13.80 -33.11
C LEU A 81 -10.82 14.90 -32.17
N VAL A 82 -10.44 14.86 -30.88
CA VAL A 82 -10.81 15.86 -29.86
C VAL A 82 -10.35 17.28 -30.26
N MET A 83 -9.17 17.39 -30.86
CA MET A 83 -8.65 18.65 -31.39
C MET A 83 -9.43 19.12 -32.64
N ASP A 84 -9.70 18.21 -33.58
CA ASP A 84 -10.38 18.52 -34.84
C ASP A 84 -11.83 18.96 -34.64
N ILE A 85 -12.48 18.53 -33.55
CA ILE A 85 -13.86 18.92 -33.20
C ILE A 85 -13.94 20.11 -32.23
N ASP A 86 -12.81 20.68 -31.81
CA ASP A 86 -12.70 21.76 -30.80
C ASP A 86 -13.56 21.52 -29.54
N TYR A 87 -13.57 20.27 -29.06
CA TYR A 87 -14.33 19.85 -27.89
C TYR A 87 -13.39 19.30 -26.81
N PRO A 88 -12.56 20.17 -26.20
CA PRO A 88 -11.62 19.76 -25.16
C PRO A 88 -12.37 19.18 -23.96
N ILE A 89 -11.67 18.35 -23.17
CA ILE A 89 -12.24 17.65 -21.99
C ILE A 89 -12.94 18.61 -21.01
N SER A 90 -12.52 19.87 -20.94
CA SER A 90 -13.18 20.89 -20.12
C SER A 90 -14.62 21.23 -20.55
N LYS A 91 -14.99 20.93 -21.79
CA LYS A 91 -16.36 21.09 -22.32
C LYS A 91 -17.19 19.81 -22.20
N TRP A 92 -16.61 18.70 -21.76
CA TRP A 92 -17.30 17.41 -21.69
C TRP A 92 -18.31 17.38 -20.55
N GLU A 93 -19.44 16.73 -20.80
CA GLU A 93 -20.42 16.44 -19.77
C GLU A 93 -19.90 15.38 -18.79
N ALA A 94 -20.38 15.43 -17.54
CA ALA A 94 -19.93 14.56 -16.46
C ALA A 94 -20.00 13.06 -16.83
N ALA A 95 -21.06 12.64 -17.52
CA ALA A 95 -21.22 11.24 -17.97
C ALA A 95 -20.16 10.81 -18.99
N SER A 96 -19.72 11.71 -19.88
CA SER A 96 -18.68 11.43 -20.88
C SER A 96 -17.29 11.37 -20.23
N VAL A 97 -17.05 12.23 -19.25
CA VAL A 97 -15.83 12.20 -18.43
C VAL A 97 -15.75 10.92 -17.63
N GLU A 98 -16.84 10.53 -16.96
CA GLU A 98 -16.95 9.29 -16.20
C GLU A 98 -16.72 8.05 -17.08
N GLU A 99 -17.34 8.00 -18.27
CA GLU A 99 -17.19 6.87 -19.20
C GLU A 99 -15.73 6.73 -19.69
N TYR A 100 -15.04 7.85 -19.96
CA TYR A 100 -13.63 7.85 -20.30
C TYR A 100 -12.72 7.43 -19.14
N LEU A 101 -13.00 7.93 -17.92
CA LEU A 101 -12.23 7.58 -16.74
C LEU A 101 -12.39 6.10 -16.39
N ASN A 102 -13.60 5.56 -16.41
CA ASN A 102 -13.89 4.13 -16.21
C ASN A 102 -13.18 3.25 -17.25
N TYR A 103 -13.14 3.69 -18.51
CA TYR A 103 -12.36 3.03 -19.54
C TYR A 103 -10.85 3.05 -19.23
N SER A 104 -10.30 4.20 -18.85
CA SER A 104 -8.87 4.34 -18.53
C SER A 104 -8.46 3.49 -17.32
N LEU A 105 -9.33 3.40 -16.30
CA LEU A 105 -9.15 2.58 -15.11
C LEU A 105 -9.15 1.09 -15.49
N SER A 106 -10.14 0.65 -16.27
CA SER A 106 -10.21 -0.74 -16.77
C SER A 106 -8.96 -1.13 -17.55
N LEU A 107 -8.43 -0.19 -18.33
CA LEU A 107 -7.20 -0.40 -19.09
C LEU A 107 -5.97 -0.49 -18.19
N MET A 108 -5.89 0.36 -17.15
CA MET A 108 -4.82 0.34 -16.16
C MET A 108 -4.82 -0.95 -15.32
N GLU A 109 -5.99 -1.43 -14.90
CA GLU A 109 -6.13 -2.72 -14.21
C GLU A 109 -5.64 -3.89 -15.08
N LEU A 110 -5.99 -3.87 -16.38
CA LEU A 110 -5.51 -4.84 -17.33
C LEU A 110 -3.98 -4.78 -17.45
N PHE A 111 -3.39 -3.59 -17.54
CA PHE A 111 -1.93 -3.41 -17.55
C PHE A 111 -1.26 -3.91 -16.27
N ASN A 112 -1.82 -3.60 -15.10
CA ASN A 112 -1.28 -4.06 -13.82
C ASN A 112 -1.35 -5.59 -13.69
N SER A 113 -2.45 -6.21 -14.13
CA SER A 113 -2.59 -7.65 -14.19
C SER A 113 -1.55 -8.30 -15.11
N MET A 114 -1.31 -7.71 -16.27
CA MET A 114 -0.29 -8.17 -17.21
C MET A 114 1.12 -7.97 -16.64
N SER A 115 1.42 -6.84 -16.00
CA SER A 115 2.69 -6.58 -15.31
C SER A 115 2.95 -7.57 -14.18
N SER A 116 1.94 -7.88 -13.37
CA SER A 116 2.02 -8.92 -12.33
C SER A 116 2.31 -10.30 -12.93
N SER A 117 1.70 -10.61 -14.07
CA SER A 117 1.92 -11.87 -14.80
C SER A 117 3.34 -11.95 -15.37
N LEU A 118 3.87 -10.84 -15.91
CA LEU A 118 5.25 -10.74 -16.40
C LEU A 118 6.27 -10.84 -15.25
N ALA A 119 6.01 -10.20 -14.11
CA ALA A 119 6.85 -10.32 -12.91
C ALA A 119 6.90 -11.75 -12.40
N TYR A 120 5.75 -12.45 -12.38
CA TYR A 120 5.70 -13.87 -12.06
C TYR A 120 6.53 -14.71 -13.03
N LEU A 121 6.43 -14.47 -14.34
CA LEU A 121 7.29 -15.15 -15.33
C LEU A 121 8.78 -14.86 -15.10
N GLY A 122 9.13 -13.64 -14.68
CA GLY A 122 10.48 -13.27 -14.26
C GLY A 122 10.97 -14.08 -13.05
N HIS A 123 10.14 -14.20 -12.01
CA HIS A 123 10.43 -15.03 -10.83
C HIS A 123 10.55 -16.51 -11.20
N ALA A 124 9.66 -17.02 -12.05
CA ALA A 124 9.72 -18.40 -12.53
C ALA A 124 11.01 -18.65 -13.31
N ARG A 125 11.45 -17.72 -14.16
CA ARG A 125 12.73 -17.79 -14.88
C ARG A 125 13.93 -17.87 -13.94
N LEU A 126 13.96 -17.03 -12.90
CA LEU A 126 15.03 -17.05 -11.89
C LEU A 126 15.02 -18.35 -11.08
N SER A 127 13.83 -18.85 -10.76
CA SER A 127 13.66 -20.11 -10.03
C SER A 127 14.10 -21.30 -10.87
N LEU A 128 13.83 -21.29 -12.18
CA LEU A 128 14.34 -22.27 -13.15
C LEU A 128 15.86 -22.22 -13.24
N ALA A 129 16.44 -21.03 -13.37
CA ALA A 129 17.90 -20.87 -13.43
C ALA A 129 18.59 -21.40 -12.17
N HIS A 130 18.02 -21.12 -11.00
CA HIS A 130 18.53 -21.63 -9.72
C HIS A 130 18.36 -23.15 -9.60
N ALA A 131 17.19 -23.68 -9.97
CA ALA A 131 16.95 -25.13 -9.96
C ALA A 131 17.94 -25.86 -10.87
N LEU A 132 18.20 -25.33 -12.08
CA LEU A 132 19.20 -25.88 -13.01
C LEU A 132 20.61 -25.90 -12.41
N SER A 133 21.02 -24.84 -11.69
CA SER A 133 22.33 -24.82 -11.00
C SER A 133 22.46 -25.85 -9.87
N LEU A 134 21.33 -26.34 -9.35
CA LEU A 134 21.26 -27.33 -8.29
C LEU A 134 21.15 -28.77 -8.81
N VAL A 135 20.89 -28.99 -10.11
CA VAL A 135 20.66 -30.33 -10.67
C VAL A 135 21.87 -31.25 -10.48
N GLU A 136 23.09 -30.73 -10.57
CA GLU A 136 24.32 -31.53 -10.42
C GLU A 136 24.68 -31.82 -8.96
N ASN A 137 24.42 -30.86 -8.06
CA ASN A 137 24.90 -30.91 -6.67
C ASN A 137 23.83 -31.37 -5.66
N SER A 138 22.55 -31.08 -5.92
CA SER A 138 21.43 -31.36 -5.01
C SER A 138 20.13 -31.64 -5.80
N PRO A 139 20.02 -32.82 -6.45
CA PRO A 139 18.91 -33.14 -7.36
C PRO A 139 17.53 -33.13 -6.69
N SER A 140 17.44 -33.53 -5.42
CA SER A 140 16.19 -33.51 -4.64
C SER A 140 15.66 -32.10 -4.43
N LEU A 141 16.54 -31.15 -4.11
CA LEU A 141 16.23 -29.73 -3.94
C LEU A 141 15.87 -29.08 -5.28
N ALA A 142 16.53 -29.47 -6.38
CA ALA A 142 16.18 -29.02 -7.72
C ALA A 142 14.75 -29.45 -8.10
N ILE A 143 14.36 -30.70 -7.81
CA ILE A 143 12.99 -31.21 -8.04
C ILE A 143 11.96 -30.44 -7.21
N GLU A 144 12.27 -30.12 -5.95
CA GLU A 144 11.39 -29.31 -5.10
C GLU A 144 11.16 -27.91 -5.67
N ARG A 145 12.24 -27.25 -6.12
CA ARG A 145 12.18 -25.93 -6.76
C ARG A 145 11.42 -25.94 -8.09
N LEU A 146 11.55 -27.01 -8.87
CA LEU A 146 10.78 -27.19 -10.10
C LEU A 146 9.29 -27.41 -9.84
N LYS A 147 8.93 -28.17 -8.79
CA LYS A 147 7.53 -28.37 -8.38
C LYS A 147 6.84 -27.09 -7.91
N ALA A 148 7.61 -26.13 -7.38
CA ALA A 148 7.11 -24.82 -6.95
C ALA A 148 6.73 -23.90 -8.12
N ILE A 149 7.18 -24.18 -9.34
CA ILE A 149 6.80 -23.42 -10.55
C ILE A 149 5.46 -23.96 -11.05
N GLN A 150 4.38 -23.51 -10.42
CA GLN A 150 3.01 -23.86 -10.78
C GLN A 150 2.39 -22.79 -11.70
N PRO A 151 1.88 -23.14 -12.89
CA PRO A 151 1.20 -22.15 -13.75
C PRO A 151 0.03 -21.51 -12.99
N ARG A 152 0.04 -20.17 -12.92
CA ARG A 152 -1.01 -19.40 -12.25
C ARG A 152 -2.31 -19.55 -13.05
N LYS A 153 -3.30 -20.31 -12.54
CA LYS A 153 -4.67 -20.31 -13.08
C LYS A 153 -5.35 -18.98 -12.73
N LYS A 154 -5.10 -17.92 -13.51
CA LYS A 154 -5.84 -16.65 -13.37
C LYS A 154 -5.78 -15.78 -14.63
N ILE A 155 -6.29 -16.28 -15.76
CA ILE A 155 -6.66 -15.42 -16.92
C ILE A 155 -8.00 -15.90 -17.52
N SER A 156 -8.99 -16.22 -16.69
CA SER A 156 -10.33 -16.58 -17.18
C SER A 156 -11.41 -16.07 -16.24
N LYS A 157 -11.53 -14.74 -16.12
CA LYS A 157 -12.77 -14.06 -15.67
C LYS A 157 -12.71 -12.52 -15.75
N LEU A 158 -12.10 -11.97 -16.80
CA LEU A 158 -12.16 -10.52 -17.09
C LEU A 158 -13.31 -10.14 -18.04
N TYR A 159 -14.26 -11.06 -18.30
CA TYR A 159 -15.29 -10.89 -19.34
C TYR A 159 -16.73 -10.76 -18.82
N SER A 160 -17.01 -10.85 -17.52
CA SER A 160 -18.40 -10.83 -17.00
C SER A 160 -18.80 -9.54 -16.29
N LYS A 161 -17.99 -8.48 -16.33
CA LYS A 161 -18.23 -7.23 -15.60
C LYS A 161 -18.60 -6.04 -16.49
N LEU A 162 -19.06 -6.28 -17.71
CA LEU A 162 -19.28 -5.22 -18.70
C LEU A 162 -20.76 -4.91 -19.01
N GLU A 163 -21.72 -5.52 -18.30
CA GLU A 163 -23.13 -5.38 -18.66
C GLU A 163 -23.99 -4.91 -17.47
N ASN A 164 -24.57 -3.72 -17.67
CA ASN A 164 -25.75 -3.13 -17.04
C ASN A 164 -25.78 -2.93 -15.53
N HIS A 165 -25.46 -1.73 -15.05
CA HIS A 165 -26.12 -1.16 -13.87
C HIS A 165 -26.58 0.27 -14.21
N HIS A 166 -27.83 0.41 -14.67
CA HIS A 166 -28.59 1.63 -14.45
C HIS A 166 -29.22 1.50 -13.06
N HIS A 167 -28.99 2.44 -12.17
CA HIS A 167 -29.75 2.53 -10.93
C HIS A 167 -30.51 3.85 -10.84
N HIS A 168 -31.81 3.66 -10.64
CA HIS A 168 -32.82 4.65 -10.33
C HIS A 168 -32.53 5.32 -8.98
N HIS A 169 -32.65 6.64 -8.95
CA HIS A 169 -32.78 7.38 -7.71
C HIS A 169 -34.14 7.07 -7.06
N HIS A 170 -34.11 6.63 -5.81
CA HIS A 170 -35.26 6.68 -4.91
C HIS A 170 -34.96 7.62 -3.73
N HIS A 171 -35.77 8.66 -3.61
CA HIS A 171 -35.91 9.46 -2.40
C HIS A 171 -36.73 8.71 -1.35
N HIS A 172 -36.32 8.71 -0.07
CA HIS A 172 -37.14 8.49 1.14
C HIS A 172 -36.30 8.72 2.44
N PRO A 173 -36.87 8.80 3.66
CA PRO A 173 -37.23 10.03 4.39
C PRO A 173 -36.35 10.33 5.63
N HIS A 174 -36.51 11.52 6.22
CA HIS A 174 -35.70 12.17 7.27
C HIS A 174 -35.28 11.35 8.52
N HIS A 175 -35.99 10.27 8.91
CA HIS A 175 -35.65 9.52 10.14
C HIS A 175 -34.41 8.62 10.03
N LYS A 176 -34.03 8.20 8.82
CA LYS A 176 -32.84 7.37 8.62
C LYS A 176 -31.54 8.17 8.80
N SER A 177 -31.59 9.48 8.55
CA SER A 177 -30.42 10.36 8.63
C SER A 177 -29.88 10.54 10.06
N GLU A 178 -30.75 10.56 11.07
CA GLU A 178 -30.35 10.72 12.47
C GLU A 178 -29.64 9.46 13.00
N ALA A 179 -30.16 8.27 12.69
CA ALA A 179 -29.55 7.00 13.08
C ALA A 179 -28.16 6.81 12.43
N LEU A 180 -28.04 7.15 11.13
CA LEU A 180 -26.76 7.13 10.42
C LEU A 180 -25.73 8.08 11.06
N SER A 181 -26.15 9.30 11.41
CA SER A 181 -25.29 10.25 12.11
C SER A 181 -24.85 9.72 13.49
N ALA A 182 -25.76 9.09 14.24
CA ALA A 182 -25.45 8.54 15.56
C ALA A 182 -24.42 7.40 15.50
N SER A 183 -24.54 6.47 14.53
CA SER A 183 -23.58 5.38 14.36
C SER A 183 -22.18 5.91 14.00
N LEU A 184 -22.09 6.91 13.11
CA LEU A 184 -20.81 7.54 12.76
C LEU A 184 -20.18 8.26 13.95
N GLN A 185 -20.98 8.98 14.75
CA GLN A 185 -20.52 9.63 15.98
C GLN A 185 -20.04 8.60 17.01
N ALA A 186 -20.72 7.46 17.14
CA ALA A 186 -20.28 6.37 18.00
C ALA A 186 -18.91 5.81 17.56
N PHE A 187 -18.71 5.59 16.25
CA PHE A 187 -17.41 5.21 15.70
C PHE A 187 -16.33 6.24 16.01
N GLN A 188 -16.59 7.53 15.77
CA GLN A 188 -15.63 8.61 16.04
C GLN A 188 -15.31 8.74 17.54
N SER A 189 -16.30 8.49 18.40
CA SER A 189 -16.13 8.45 19.85
C SER A 189 -15.25 7.27 20.27
N ASP A 190 -15.50 6.06 19.75
CA ASP A 190 -14.68 4.87 20.02
C ASP A 190 -13.21 5.08 19.60
N VAL A 191 -13.00 5.66 18.41
CA VAL A 191 -11.67 6.04 17.93
C VAL A 191 -11.01 7.07 18.85
N SER A 192 -11.74 8.13 19.22
CA SER A 192 -11.25 9.20 20.08
C SER A 192 -10.92 8.69 21.48
N ASN A 193 -11.74 7.81 22.05
CA ASN A 193 -11.50 7.17 23.35
C ASN A 193 -10.24 6.32 23.32
N THR A 194 -10.02 5.56 22.24
CA THR A 194 -8.82 4.73 22.08
C THR A 194 -7.56 5.60 21.99
N LEU A 195 -7.61 6.70 21.24
CA LEU A 195 -6.50 7.67 21.16
C LEU A 195 -6.25 8.38 22.49
N ASN A 196 -7.31 8.76 23.21
CA ASN A 196 -7.20 9.38 24.53
C ASN A 196 -6.58 8.42 25.55
N GLN A 197 -6.89 7.12 25.50
CA GLN A 197 -6.25 6.11 26.34
C GLN A 197 -4.74 6.03 26.05
N LEU A 198 -4.34 6.00 24.78
CA LEU A 198 -2.92 6.02 24.41
C LEU A 198 -2.24 7.32 24.88
N SER A 199 -2.90 8.46 24.73
CA SER A 199 -2.39 9.76 25.18
C SER A 199 -2.22 9.83 26.70
N LEU A 200 -3.19 9.31 27.47
CA LEU A 200 -3.10 9.25 28.94
C LEU A 200 -1.96 8.35 29.44
N ASN A 201 -1.60 7.32 28.66
CA ASN A 201 -0.45 6.45 28.92
C ASN A 201 0.88 7.10 28.48
N SER A 202 0.83 8.22 27.75
CA SER A 202 1.96 8.94 27.16
C SER A 202 2.26 10.27 27.85
N LYS A 203 1.96 10.38 29.16
CA LYS A 203 2.21 11.58 29.98
C LYS A 203 3.70 11.99 30.01
N PRO A 204 4.03 13.22 30.41
CA PRO A 204 5.43 13.67 30.51
C PRO A 204 6.26 12.71 31.39
N GLY A 205 7.35 12.17 30.83
CA GLY A 205 8.15 11.11 31.44
C GLY A 205 7.84 9.69 30.92
N SER A 206 6.80 9.51 30.11
CA SER A 206 6.53 8.26 29.41
C SER A 206 7.61 7.96 28.38
N GLU A 207 7.97 6.68 28.27
CA GLU A 207 8.97 6.17 27.32
C GLU A 207 8.38 6.04 25.91
N ILE A 208 7.96 7.16 25.33
CA ILE A 208 7.54 7.26 23.93
C ILE A 208 8.71 6.81 23.05
N LEU A 209 8.42 6.00 22.03
CA LEU A 209 9.40 5.25 21.21
C LEU A 209 10.21 4.17 21.97
N SER A 210 9.67 3.61 23.05
CA SER A 210 10.06 2.28 23.52
C SER A 210 9.27 1.19 22.76
N LEU A 211 9.81 -0.03 22.67
CA LEU A 211 9.11 -1.17 22.07
C LEU A 211 7.78 -1.50 22.79
N PRO A 212 7.68 -1.48 24.13
CA PRO A 212 6.40 -1.61 24.82
C PRO A 212 5.38 -0.53 24.42
N TRP A 213 5.82 0.73 24.30
CA TRP A 213 4.93 1.81 23.85
C TRP A 213 4.53 1.65 22.38
N ILE A 214 5.44 1.23 21.50
CA ILE A 214 5.15 0.90 20.10
C ILE A 214 4.11 -0.20 20.00
N LEU A 215 4.20 -1.27 20.80
CA LEU A 215 3.20 -2.34 20.83
C LEU A 215 1.82 -1.79 21.20
N GLN A 216 1.72 -0.89 22.18
CA GLN A 216 0.47 -0.23 22.53
C GLN A 216 -0.07 0.66 21.40
N CYS A 217 0.81 1.44 20.76
CA CYS A 217 0.46 2.28 19.62
C CYS A 217 -0.04 1.43 18.44
N PHE A 218 0.60 0.30 18.17
CA PHE A 218 0.23 -0.61 17.09
C PHE A 218 -1.12 -1.30 17.35
N GLY A 219 -1.44 -1.58 18.62
CA GLY A 219 -2.75 -2.07 19.07
C GLY A 219 -3.94 -1.13 18.81
N LEU A 220 -3.70 0.12 18.37
CA LEU A 220 -4.77 1.00 17.88
C LEU A 220 -5.43 0.45 16.61
N LEU A 221 -4.68 -0.20 15.72
CA LEU A 221 -5.17 -0.63 14.41
C LEU A 221 -6.32 -1.65 14.51
N PRO A 222 -6.20 -2.76 15.28
CA PRO A 222 -7.32 -3.68 15.53
C PRO A 222 -8.55 -3.00 16.15
N SER A 223 -8.32 -2.08 17.08
CA SER A 223 -9.40 -1.39 17.81
C SER A 223 -10.24 -0.56 16.85
N ILE A 224 -9.60 0.16 15.95
CA ILE A 224 -10.25 0.98 14.93
C ILE A 224 -10.93 0.11 13.87
N HIS A 225 -10.29 -0.97 13.43
CA HIS A 225 -10.89 -1.92 12.48
C HIS A 225 -12.16 -2.56 13.05
N ARG A 226 -12.19 -2.87 14.36
CA ARG A 226 -13.37 -3.37 15.06
C ARG A 226 -14.48 -2.32 15.14
N ALA A 227 -14.14 -1.09 15.50
CA ALA A 227 -15.09 0.02 15.54
C ALA A 227 -15.71 0.28 14.16
N PHE A 228 -14.90 0.21 13.10
CA PHE A 228 -15.37 0.32 11.72
C PHE A 228 -16.30 -0.83 11.32
N ALA A 229 -15.95 -2.07 11.64
CA ALA A 229 -16.81 -3.22 11.37
C ALA A 229 -18.17 -3.09 12.07
N LYS A 230 -18.18 -2.59 13.32
CA LYS A 230 -19.40 -2.28 14.06
C LYS A 230 -20.22 -1.19 13.37
N LEU A 231 -19.60 -0.10 12.93
CA LEU A 231 -20.27 0.96 12.16
C LEU A 231 -20.97 0.38 10.92
N VAL A 232 -20.26 -0.42 10.11
CA VAL A 232 -20.79 -1.05 8.89
C VAL A 232 -22.01 -1.91 9.18
N MET A 233 -22.01 -2.65 10.30
CA MET A 233 -23.13 -3.45 10.77
C MET A 233 -24.31 -2.59 11.23
N ASP A 234 -24.05 -1.55 12.03
CA ASP A 234 -25.08 -0.68 12.62
C ASP A 234 -25.85 0.11 11.55
N ILE A 235 -25.19 0.49 10.45
CA ILE A 235 -25.83 1.20 9.34
C ILE A 235 -26.46 0.27 8.27
N ASP A 236 -26.35 -1.06 8.44
CA ASP A 236 -26.77 -2.09 7.48
C ASP A 236 -26.29 -1.82 6.04
N TYR A 237 -25.03 -1.40 5.90
CA TYR A 237 -24.43 -1.08 4.62
C TYR A 237 -23.20 -1.94 4.33
N PRO A 238 -23.40 -3.26 4.09
CA PRO A 238 -22.31 -4.19 3.83
C PRO A 238 -21.54 -3.82 2.58
N ILE A 239 -20.30 -4.29 2.49
CA ILE A 239 -19.34 -4.02 1.41
C ILE A 239 -19.92 -4.28 0.00
N SER A 240 -20.87 -5.21 -0.14
CA SER A 240 -21.56 -5.48 -1.42
C SER A 240 -22.44 -4.32 -1.91
N LYS A 241 -22.83 -3.40 -1.03
CA LYS A 241 -23.63 -2.21 -1.35
C LYS A 241 -22.77 -0.96 -1.59
N TRP A 242 -21.46 -1.01 -1.28
CA TRP A 242 -20.58 0.15 -1.36
C TRP A 242 -20.41 0.62 -2.80
N GLU A 243 -20.28 1.95 -2.98
CA GLU A 243 -19.94 2.49 -4.28
C GLU A 243 -18.49 2.13 -4.67
N ALA A 244 -18.24 2.07 -5.99
CA ALA A 244 -16.96 1.67 -6.54
C ALA A 244 -15.78 2.49 -5.99
N ALA A 245 -15.99 3.80 -5.76
CA ALA A 245 -14.94 4.67 -5.24
C ALA A 245 -14.59 4.39 -3.77
N SER A 246 -15.51 3.95 -2.92
CA SER A 246 -15.18 3.54 -1.53
C SER A 246 -14.55 2.15 -1.48
N VAL A 247 -14.96 1.26 -2.39
CA VAL A 247 -14.27 -0.02 -2.60
C VAL A 247 -12.82 0.23 -3.02
N GLU A 248 -12.58 1.10 -4.01
CA GLU A 248 -11.25 1.47 -4.47
C GLU A 248 -10.43 2.11 -3.34
N GLU A 249 -11.01 3.04 -2.60
CA GLU A 249 -10.37 3.70 -1.47
C GLU A 249 -9.89 2.70 -0.40
N TYR A 250 -10.77 1.77 0.02
CA TYR A 250 -10.39 0.71 0.95
C TYR A 250 -9.32 -0.23 0.38
N LEU A 251 -9.40 -0.58 -0.92
CA LEU A 251 -8.39 -1.40 -1.58
C LEU A 251 -7.03 -0.69 -1.66
N ASN A 252 -7.00 0.60 -1.92
CA ASN A 252 -5.75 1.38 -1.97
C ASN A 252 -5.15 1.54 -0.57
N TYR A 253 -5.98 1.83 0.43
CA TYR A 253 -5.58 1.89 1.83
C TYR A 253 -5.02 0.55 2.32
N SER A 254 -5.75 -0.54 2.15
CA SER A 254 -5.34 -1.88 2.61
C SER A 254 -4.06 -2.37 1.92
N LEU A 255 -3.88 -2.07 0.63
CA LEU A 255 -2.62 -2.37 -0.08
C LEU A 255 -1.46 -1.57 0.52
N SER A 256 -1.66 -0.29 0.78
CA SER A 256 -0.64 0.58 1.39
C SER A 256 -0.23 0.08 2.78
N LEU A 257 -1.20 -0.35 3.61
CA LEU A 257 -0.92 -0.96 4.91
C LEU A 257 -0.08 -2.24 4.79
N MET A 258 -0.46 -3.15 3.88
CA MET A 258 0.31 -4.38 3.66
C MET A 258 1.76 -4.08 3.24
N GLU A 259 1.97 -3.06 2.41
CA GLU A 259 3.30 -2.61 2.03
C GLU A 259 4.09 -2.01 3.20
N LEU A 260 3.43 -1.28 4.10
CA LEU A 260 4.02 -0.74 5.32
C LEU A 260 4.41 -1.88 6.27
N PHE A 261 3.54 -2.86 6.50
CA PHE A 261 3.83 -4.04 7.30
C PHE A 261 5.01 -4.84 6.76
N ASN A 262 5.09 -5.06 5.44
CA ASN A 262 6.27 -5.68 4.82
C ASN A 262 7.56 -4.87 5.08
N SER A 263 7.45 -3.54 5.13
CA SER A 263 8.58 -2.67 5.46
C SER A 263 8.99 -2.82 6.92
N MET A 264 8.01 -2.94 7.83
CA MET A 264 8.24 -3.23 9.26
C MET A 264 8.91 -4.59 9.45
N SER A 265 8.39 -5.67 8.83
CA SER A 265 9.02 -7.00 8.91
C SER A 265 10.47 -6.97 8.40
N SER A 266 10.73 -6.20 7.34
CA SER A 266 12.08 -6.02 6.83
C SER A 266 12.99 -5.28 7.81
N SER A 267 12.49 -4.25 8.51
CA SER A 267 13.26 -3.50 9.51
C SER A 267 13.45 -4.30 10.80
N LEU A 268 12.47 -5.10 11.20
CA LEU A 268 12.58 -6.08 12.29
C LEU A 268 13.67 -7.11 11.98
N ALA A 269 13.72 -7.66 10.76
CA ALA A 269 14.78 -8.57 10.34
C ALA A 269 16.17 -7.91 10.41
N TYR A 270 16.28 -6.64 10.02
CA TYR A 270 17.52 -5.87 10.17
C TYR A 270 17.95 -5.74 11.64
N LEU A 271 17.04 -5.37 12.54
CA LEU A 271 17.33 -5.29 13.97
C LEU A 271 17.69 -6.66 14.57
N GLY A 272 17.04 -7.74 14.11
CA GLY A 272 17.39 -9.11 14.48
C GLY A 272 18.81 -9.48 14.05
N HIS A 273 19.21 -9.13 12.82
CA HIS A 273 20.58 -9.33 12.36
C HIS A 273 21.60 -8.48 13.13
N ALA A 274 21.27 -7.23 13.47
CA ALA A 274 22.12 -6.38 14.27
C ALA A 274 22.32 -6.96 15.68
N ARG A 275 21.24 -7.44 16.31
CA ARG A 275 21.29 -8.14 17.61
C ARG A 275 22.19 -9.37 17.55
N LEU A 276 22.01 -10.24 16.55
CA LEU A 276 22.85 -11.44 16.37
C LEU A 276 24.32 -11.09 16.18
N SER A 277 24.60 -10.01 15.44
CA SER A 277 25.97 -9.51 15.24
C SER A 277 26.59 -9.03 16.55
N LEU A 278 25.83 -8.31 17.39
CA LEU A 278 26.26 -7.87 18.71
C LEU A 278 26.47 -9.05 19.66
N ALA A 279 25.57 -10.04 19.68
CA ALA A 279 25.71 -11.24 20.49
C ALA A 279 26.97 -12.05 20.11
N HIS A 280 27.28 -12.15 18.82
CA HIS A 280 28.51 -12.76 18.35
C HIS A 280 29.75 -11.92 18.71
N ALA A 281 29.68 -10.60 18.62
CA ALA A 281 30.79 -9.75 19.05
C ALA A 281 31.04 -9.88 20.56
N LEU A 282 29.97 -10.00 21.35
CA LEU A 282 30.03 -10.22 22.79
C LEU A 282 30.69 -11.56 23.16
N SER A 283 30.42 -12.65 22.43
CA SER A 283 31.07 -13.95 22.70
C SER A 283 32.58 -13.96 22.41
N LEU A 284 33.08 -12.98 21.66
CA LEU A 284 34.50 -12.81 21.38
C LEU A 284 35.22 -12.01 22.47
N VAL A 285 34.51 -11.38 23.41
CA VAL A 285 35.10 -10.48 24.42
C VAL A 285 36.16 -11.18 25.27
N GLU A 286 35.94 -12.44 25.65
CA GLU A 286 36.88 -13.19 26.49
C GLU A 286 38.07 -13.75 25.69
N ASN A 287 37.82 -14.27 24.49
CA ASN A 287 38.79 -15.06 23.73
C ASN A 287 39.53 -14.27 22.65
N SER A 288 38.98 -13.16 22.18
CA SER A 288 39.53 -12.34 21.11
C SER A 288 39.09 -10.87 21.23
N PRO A 289 39.56 -10.13 22.27
CA PRO A 289 39.10 -8.76 22.56
C PRO A 289 39.26 -7.78 21.39
N SER A 290 40.36 -7.85 20.65
CA SER A 290 40.61 -6.98 19.49
C SER A 290 39.60 -7.19 18.36
N LEU A 291 39.21 -8.45 18.10
CA LEU A 291 38.16 -8.79 17.15
C LEU A 291 36.78 -8.41 17.69
N ALA A 292 36.55 -8.53 19.01
CA ALA A 292 35.32 -8.07 19.65
C ALA A 292 35.13 -6.56 19.45
N ILE A 293 36.16 -5.74 19.67
CA ILE A 293 36.14 -4.29 19.43
C ILE A 293 35.81 -3.98 17.95
N GLU A 294 36.40 -4.71 16.99
CA GLU A 294 36.11 -4.52 15.56
C GLU A 294 34.63 -4.79 15.21
N ARG A 295 33.99 -5.71 15.95
CA ARG A 295 32.63 -6.21 15.65
C ARG A 295 31.54 -5.57 16.51
N LEU A 296 31.87 -5.03 17.68
CA LEU A 296 30.98 -4.28 18.57
C LEU A 296 30.70 -2.89 17.97
N LYS A 297 29.88 -2.88 16.92
CA LYS A 297 29.46 -1.65 16.23
C LYS A 297 28.05 -1.26 16.64
N ALA A 298 27.85 0.03 16.86
CA ALA A 298 26.52 0.60 17.08
C ALA A 298 25.58 0.23 15.91
N ILE A 299 24.33 -0.07 16.25
CA ILE A 299 23.25 -0.32 15.30
C ILE A 299 23.02 0.96 14.52
N GLN A 300 23.20 0.88 13.21
CA GLN A 300 23.08 2.04 12.32
C GLN A 300 21.62 2.28 11.91
N PRO A 301 21.23 3.54 11.65
CA PRO A 301 19.96 3.85 11.02
C PRO A 301 19.80 3.15 9.67
N ARG A 302 18.57 2.72 9.39
CA ARG A 302 18.21 2.12 8.11
C ARG A 302 17.46 3.13 7.25
N SER A 303 17.92 3.37 6.04
CA SER A 303 17.25 4.29 5.12
C SER A 303 15.85 3.80 4.75
N PHE A 304 14.84 4.63 4.96
CA PHE A 304 13.50 4.41 4.41
C PHE A 304 13.41 4.97 2.99
N ASN A 305 13.40 4.07 2.00
CA ASN A 305 13.44 4.39 0.56
C ASN A 305 12.07 4.17 -0.12
N LYS A 306 10.96 4.51 0.56
CA LYS A 306 9.63 4.47 -0.05
C LYS A 306 9.06 5.88 -0.20
N ASP A 307 8.81 6.25 -1.44
CA ASP A 307 8.04 7.44 -1.80
C ASP A 307 6.56 7.03 -1.87
N PHE A 308 5.81 7.30 -0.81
CA PHE A 308 4.35 7.25 -0.90
C PHE A 308 3.91 8.49 -1.65
N LYS A 309 3.80 8.36 -2.97
CA LYS A 309 3.11 9.37 -3.76
C LYS A 309 1.65 9.27 -3.37
N GLU A 310 1.19 10.25 -2.61
CA GLU A 310 -0.21 10.63 -2.67
C GLU A 310 -0.54 10.75 -4.15
N GLY A 311 -1.40 9.85 -4.65
CA GLY A 311 -2.08 10.14 -5.90
C GLY A 311 -2.72 11.49 -5.63
N LYS A 312 -2.18 12.55 -6.25
CA LYS A 312 -2.67 13.92 -6.12
C LYS A 312 -4.11 13.95 -6.60
N VAL A 313 -5.03 13.48 -5.78
CA VAL A 313 -6.30 14.15 -5.63
C VAL A 313 -5.89 15.45 -4.97
N LYS A 314 -5.55 16.43 -5.82
CA LYS A 314 -5.83 17.79 -5.40
C LYS A 314 -7.28 17.72 -4.94
N GLU A 315 -7.53 17.98 -3.66
CA GLU A 315 -8.77 18.63 -3.27
C GLU A 315 -8.83 19.95 -4.05
N ASP A 316 -9.12 19.87 -5.35
CA ASP A 316 -10.01 20.84 -5.93
C ASP A 316 -11.28 20.64 -5.11
N GLY A 317 -11.66 21.61 -4.29
CA GLY A 317 -12.60 21.50 -3.17
C GLY A 317 -14.04 21.09 -3.51
N LYS A 318 -14.25 20.25 -4.54
CA LYS A 318 -15.41 19.40 -4.70
C LYS A 318 -15.32 18.26 -3.70
N GLU A 319 -15.84 18.54 -2.51
CA GLU A 319 -16.36 17.55 -1.58
C GLU A 319 -17.05 16.43 -2.39
N ARG A 320 -16.54 15.20 -2.28
CA ARG A 320 -17.14 14.03 -2.93
C ARG A 320 -18.61 14.01 -2.55
N THR A 321 -19.52 14.10 -3.52
CA THR A 321 -20.97 14.17 -3.27
C THR A 321 -21.51 12.79 -2.89
N CYS A 322 -21.06 12.27 -1.75
CA CYS A 322 -21.61 11.08 -1.13
C CYS A 322 -22.88 11.47 -0.36
N SER A 323 -23.92 10.63 -0.42
CA SER A 323 -25.14 10.82 0.37
C SER A 323 -25.48 9.55 1.14
N GLY A 324 -26.22 9.69 2.25
CA GLY A 324 -26.65 8.55 3.07
C GLY A 324 -25.48 7.77 3.68
N GLU A 325 -25.58 6.45 3.60
CA GLU A 325 -24.64 5.48 4.19
C GLU A 325 -23.23 5.57 3.58
N GLU A 326 -23.14 5.86 2.28
CA GLU A 326 -21.86 5.97 1.57
C GLU A 326 -21.01 7.11 2.14
N LYS A 327 -21.64 8.22 2.55
CA LYS A 327 -20.94 9.35 3.19
C LYS A 327 -20.30 8.91 4.50
N ASN A 328 -21.02 8.11 5.30
CA ASN A 328 -20.50 7.59 6.56
C ASN A 328 -19.34 6.61 6.35
N ILE A 329 -19.44 5.74 5.33
CA ILE A 329 -18.34 4.83 4.97
C ILE A 329 -17.11 5.64 4.56
N HIS A 330 -17.24 6.58 3.63
CA HIS A 330 -16.12 7.40 3.17
C HIS A 330 -15.45 8.16 4.32
N GLN A 331 -16.24 8.78 5.20
CA GLN A 331 -15.71 9.51 6.36
C GLN A 331 -14.99 8.55 7.33
N ALA A 332 -15.54 7.37 7.59
CA ALA A 332 -14.91 6.39 8.45
C ALA A 332 -13.64 5.79 7.84
N LEU A 333 -13.61 5.52 6.52
CA LEU A 333 -12.41 5.11 5.78
C LEU A 333 -11.31 6.17 5.85
N THR A 334 -11.67 7.45 5.77
CA THR A 334 -10.71 8.55 5.90
C THR A 334 -10.08 8.56 7.29
N VAL A 335 -10.89 8.41 8.35
CA VAL A 335 -10.38 8.30 9.74
C VAL A 335 -9.45 7.09 9.90
N MET A 336 -9.85 5.92 9.37
CA MET A 336 -9.02 4.71 9.39
C MET A 336 -7.70 4.93 8.69
N LYS A 337 -7.71 5.52 7.49
CA LYS A 337 -6.52 5.80 6.69
C LYS A 337 -5.57 6.73 7.43
N SER A 338 -6.08 7.83 7.98
CA SER A 338 -5.30 8.80 8.74
C SER A 338 -4.60 8.15 9.93
N ILE A 339 -5.31 7.41 10.77
CA ILE A 339 -4.70 6.78 11.94
C ILE A 339 -3.80 5.62 11.54
N GLY A 340 -4.20 4.85 10.53
CA GLY A 340 -3.41 3.75 9.96
C GLY A 340 -2.01 4.19 9.55
N PHE A 341 -1.92 5.26 8.76
CA PHE A 341 -0.65 5.82 8.33
C PHE A 341 0.11 6.50 9.47
N TRP A 342 -0.57 7.23 10.35
CA TRP A 342 0.06 7.84 11.52
C TRP A 342 0.77 6.81 12.41
N VAL A 343 0.06 5.73 12.80
CA VAL A 343 0.65 4.63 13.58
C VAL A 343 1.81 4.00 12.83
N CYS A 344 1.61 3.65 11.55
CA CYS A 344 2.68 3.02 10.77
C CYS A 344 3.92 3.90 10.64
N GLY A 345 3.75 5.22 10.53
CA GLY A 345 4.85 6.18 10.47
C GLY A 345 5.67 6.21 11.74
N ILE A 346 5.03 6.20 12.91
CA ILE A 346 5.70 6.16 14.21
C ILE A 346 6.48 4.85 14.36
N VAL A 347 5.82 3.71 14.12
CA VAL A 347 6.44 2.39 14.27
C VAL A 347 7.63 2.22 13.33
N LEU A 348 7.48 2.58 12.05
CA LEU A 348 8.57 2.51 11.08
C LEU A 348 9.73 3.44 11.43
N SER A 349 9.44 4.62 12.00
CA SER A 349 10.51 5.54 12.41
C SER A 349 11.39 4.91 13.49
N GLY A 350 10.76 4.35 14.53
CA GLY A 350 11.43 3.59 15.57
C GLY A 350 12.28 2.45 15.00
N LEU A 351 11.65 1.59 14.18
CA LEU A 351 12.31 0.41 13.62
C LEU A 351 13.47 0.75 12.65
N CYS A 352 13.37 1.87 11.94
CA CYS A 352 14.43 2.35 11.06
C CYS A 352 15.48 3.20 11.80
N SER A 353 15.21 3.62 13.04
CA SER A 353 16.00 4.62 13.76
C SER A 353 16.20 5.91 12.94
N ASP A 354 15.12 6.34 12.30
CA ASP A 354 15.05 7.50 11.39
C ASP A 354 13.68 8.15 11.53
N GLY A 355 13.60 9.47 11.70
CA GLY A 355 12.33 10.21 11.79
C GLY A 355 11.60 10.41 10.45
N LYS A 356 12.26 10.13 9.32
CA LYS A 356 11.69 10.32 7.97
C LYS A 356 10.38 9.57 7.72
N PRO A 357 10.21 8.28 8.10
CA PRO A 357 8.95 7.56 7.86
C PRO A 357 7.74 8.25 8.49
N TYR A 358 7.88 8.77 9.71
CA TYR A 358 6.82 9.51 10.39
C TYR A 358 6.50 10.81 9.66
N LEU A 359 7.51 11.56 9.21
CA LEU A 359 7.28 12.78 8.42
C LEU A 359 6.56 12.50 7.11
N GLU A 360 6.92 11.44 6.39
CA GLU A 360 6.26 11.07 5.13
C GLU A 360 4.82 10.64 5.38
N MET A 361 4.57 9.81 6.39
CA MET A 361 3.21 9.38 6.72
C MET A 361 2.34 10.52 7.23
N ARG A 362 2.90 11.43 8.02
CA ARG A 362 2.20 12.61 8.54
C ARG A 362 1.68 13.51 7.41
N LYS A 363 2.39 13.61 6.28
CA LYS A 363 1.89 14.34 5.10
C LYS A 363 0.63 13.73 4.50
N LEU A 364 0.46 12.41 4.64
CA LEU A 364 -0.69 11.66 4.12
C LEU A 364 -1.88 11.66 5.10
N VAL A 365 -1.68 12.13 6.33
CA VAL A 365 -2.74 12.33 7.30
C VAL A 365 -3.50 13.58 6.89
N CYS A 366 -4.61 13.41 6.18
CA CYS A 366 -5.57 14.50 5.94
C CYS A 366 -5.99 15.05 7.31
N GLY A 367 -5.92 16.37 7.52
CA GLY A 367 -6.21 17.10 8.77
C GLY A 367 -7.67 17.00 9.24
N LEU A 368 -8.15 15.78 9.39
CA LEU A 368 -9.53 15.35 9.56
C LEU A 368 -9.83 14.80 10.95
N LEU A 369 -8.79 14.70 11.79
CA LEU A 369 -8.92 14.24 13.17
C LEU A 369 -9.23 15.45 14.06
N ASN A 370 -10.05 15.23 15.10
CA ASN A 370 -10.52 16.28 16.01
C ASN A 370 -9.35 17.10 16.59
N SER A 371 -9.62 18.32 17.06
CA SER A 371 -8.61 19.21 17.68
C SER A 371 -7.82 18.59 18.84
N SER A 372 -8.36 17.57 19.50
CA SER A 372 -7.66 16.79 20.54
C SER A 372 -6.53 15.91 19.99
N PHE A 373 -6.64 15.47 18.73
CA PHE A 373 -5.58 14.71 18.05
C PHE A 373 -4.41 15.61 17.69
N ASP A 374 -4.64 16.86 17.27
CA ASP A 374 -3.58 17.79 16.86
C ASP A 374 -2.58 18.06 18.00
N GLY A 375 -3.07 18.19 19.23
CA GLY A 375 -2.22 18.36 20.41
C GLY A 375 -1.38 17.12 20.70
N PHE A 376 -1.97 15.92 20.56
CA PHE A 376 -1.26 14.67 20.80
C PHE A 376 -0.24 14.37 19.69
N ASP A 377 -0.61 14.55 18.42
CA ASP A 377 0.29 14.42 17.28
C ASP A 377 1.46 15.41 17.33
N SER A 378 1.24 16.64 17.82
CA SER A 378 2.31 17.61 18.04
C SER A 378 3.30 17.16 19.11
N SER A 379 2.81 16.58 20.21
CA SER A 379 3.66 15.98 21.26
C SER A 379 4.48 14.80 20.72
N ILE A 380 3.87 13.90 19.96
CA ILE A 380 4.59 12.79 19.33
C ILE A 380 5.63 13.30 18.34
N TYR A 381 5.33 14.34 17.57
CA TYR A 381 6.30 14.95 16.66
C TYR A 381 7.51 15.52 17.37
N GLU A 382 7.31 16.27 18.45
CA GLU A 382 8.40 16.79 19.25
C GLU A 382 9.31 15.65 19.71
N VAL A 383 8.73 14.58 20.27
CA VAL A 383 9.50 13.40 20.70
C VAL A 383 10.23 12.71 19.55
N VAL A 384 9.56 12.45 18.42
CA VAL A 384 10.19 11.79 17.26
C VAL A 384 11.34 12.63 16.70
N MET A 385 11.21 13.96 16.69
CA MET A 385 12.28 14.85 16.24
C MET A 385 13.43 14.92 17.24
N GLU A 386 13.15 15.05 18.54
CA GLU A 386 14.15 15.09 19.61
C GLU A 386 14.97 13.79 19.66
N GLN A 387 14.29 12.64 19.58
CA GLN A 387 14.92 11.32 19.59
C GLN A 387 15.42 10.89 18.20
N LYS A 388 15.22 11.71 17.16
CA LYS A 388 15.54 11.40 15.75
C LYS A 388 14.94 10.08 15.25
N GLY A 389 13.80 9.68 15.83
CA GLY A 389 13.17 8.39 15.58
C GLY A 389 13.92 7.17 16.12
N VAL A 390 14.94 7.34 16.96
CA VAL A 390 15.70 6.21 17.52
C VAL A 390 14.90 5.57 18.66
N LEU A 391 14.71 4.26 18.58
CA LEU A 391 14.11 3.46 19.65
C LEU A 391 14.92 3.55 20.95
N LYS A 392 14.23 3.62 22.08
CA LYS A 392 14.86 3.59 23.40
C LYS A 392 15.80 2.38 23.55
N GLU A 393 15.33 1.19 23.20
CA GLU A 393 16.11 -0.04 23.33
C GLU A 393 17.35 -0.05 22.42
N VAL A 394 17.25 0.53 21.21
CA VAL A 394 18.38 0.66 20.29
C VAL A 394 19.41 1.66 20.83
N LYS A 395 18.94 2.77 21.41
CA LYS A 395 19.81 3.75 22.08
C LYS A 395 20.54 3.12 23.26
N GLU A 396 19.84 2.43 24.15
CA GLU A 396 20.44 1.76 25.31
C GLU A 396 21.46 0.69 24.90
N LEU A 397 21.18 -0.10 23.86
CA LEU A 397 22.15 -1.06 23.31
C LEU A 397 23.39 -0.34 22.78
N ASN A 398 23.22 0.73 21.99
CA ASN A 398 24.34 1.50 21.44
C ASN A 398 25.19 2.15 22.54
N ASP A 399 24.57 2.70 23.59
CA ASP A 399 25.26 3.29 24.74
C ASP A 399 26.07 2.21 25.50
N THR A 400 25.48 1.02 25.69
CA THR A 400 26.16 -0.12 26.36
C THR A 400 27.33 -0.64 25.53
N VAL A 401 27.16 -0.72 24.20
CA VAL A 401 28.24 -1.09 23.27
C VAL A 401 29.39 -0.08 23.34
N ALA A 402 29.09 1.22 23.43
CA ALA A 402 30.11 2.26 23.57
C ALA A 402 30.88 2.12 24.91
N CYS A 403 30.19 1.89 26.01
CA CYS A 403 30.81 1.65 27.32
C CYS A 403 31.70 0.40 27.32
N LEU A 404 31.21 -0.71 26.75
CA LEU A 404 31.99 -1.95 26.66
C LEU A 404 33.24 -1.77 25.79
N ASN A 405 33.12 -1.10 24.64
CA ASN A 405 34.27 -0.79 23.79
C ASN A 405 35.31 0.07 24.53
N ALA A 406 34.89 1.08 25.28
CA ALA A 406 35.79 1.92 26.06
C ALA A 406 36.55 1.08 27.11
N ALA A 407 35.84 0.22 27.85
CA ALA A 407 36.45 -0.66 28.84
C ALA A 407 37.45 -1.66 28.22
N LEU A 408 37.15 -2.19 27.02
CA LEU A 408 38.05 -3.10 26.30
C LEU A 408 39.35 -2.40 25.86
N VAL A 409 39.25 -1.17 25.35
CA VAL A 409 40.42 -0.37 24.91
C VAL A 409 41.27 0.08 26.11
N GLU A 410 40.66 0.47 27.23
CA GLU A 410 41.40 0.87 28.43
C GLU A 410 42.21 -0.28 29.03
N GLY A 411 41.61 -1.48 29.08
CA GLY A 411 42.31 -2.65 29.63
C GLY A 411 43.27 -3.36 28.67
N GLU A 412 43.44 -2.91 27.42
CA GLU A 412 44.64 -3.25 26.62
C GLU A 412 45.88 -2.49 27.13
N ASN A 413 45.71 -1.42 27.93
CA ASN A 413 46.76 -0.51 28.36
C ASN A 413 47.08 -0.56 29.87
N SER A 414 46.46 -1.47 30.65
CA SER A 414 46.56 -1.53 32.12
C SER A 414 46.55 -2.98 32.66
N GLU A 415 47.44 -3.30 33.60
CA GLU A 415 47.63 -4.63 34.23
C GLU A 415 46.77 -4.86 35.52
N ALA A 416 45.65 -4.15 35.72
CA ALA A 416 44.91 -4.20 36.99
C ALA A 416 43.63 -5.05 36.97
N THR A 417 43.49 -5.93 37.97
CA THR A 417 42.33 -6.82 38.24
C THR A 417 40.99 -6.11 38.44
N LYS A 418 40.96 -4.79 38.70
CA LYS A 418 39.72 -3.99 38.78
C LYS A 418 39.07 -3.72 37.41
N ASP A 419 39.85 -3.72 36.33
CA ASP A 419 39.34 -3.48 34.98
C ASP A 419 38.57 -4.70 34.44
N LEU A 420 38.84 -5.90 34.98
CA LEU A 420 38.17 -7.14 34.56
C LEU A 420 36.72 -7.20 35.06
N GLU A 421 36.45 -6.71 36.27
CA GLU A 421 35.12 -6.71 36.88
C GLU A 421 34.18 -5.74 36.17
N GLY A 422 34.66 -4.53 35.83
CA GLY A 422 33.88 -3.57 35.03
C GLY A 422 33.61 -4.03 33.59
N LYS A 423 34.57 -4.72 32.95
CA LYS A 423 34.37 -5.37 31.65
C LYS A 423 33.29 -6.45 31.70
N LEU A 424 33.36 -7.32 32.71
CA LEU A 424 32.40 -8.41 32.89
C LEU A 424 31.00 -7.87 33.19
N GLU A 425 30.89 -6.83 34.02
CA GLU A 425 29.62 -6.16 34.31
C GLU A 425 28.99 -5.57 33.04
N ALA A 426 29.75 -4.82 32.23
CA ALA A 426 29.26 -4.24 30.98
C ALA A 426 28.87 -5.31 29.94
N ALA A 427 29.62 -6.42 29.87
CA ALA A 427 29.31 -7.57 29.01
C ALA A 427 28.00 -8.25 29.42
N ASN A 428 27.83 -8.53 30.72
CA ASN A 428 26.60 -9.11 31.27
C ASN A 428 25.40 -8.17 31.09
N ASP A 429 25.60 -6.85 31.23
CA ASP A 429 24.56 -5.85 30.99
C ASP A 429 24.10 -5.85 29.53
N LEU A 430 25.04 -5.93 28.58
CA LEU A 430 24.75 -6.05 27.16
C LEU A 430 24.02 -7.35 26.84
N GLU A 431 24.45 -8.49 27.38
CA GLU A 431 23.79 -9.79 27.20
C GLU A 431 22.31 -9.73 27.62
N ARG A 432 22.07 -9.26 28.85
CA ARG A 432 20.72 -9.11 29.39
C ARG A 432 19.84 -8.18 28.54
N LYS A 433 20.39 -7.06 28.06
CA LYS A 433 19.67 -6.13 27.17
C LYS A 433 19.37 -6.76 25.81
N LEU A 434 20.29 -7.54 25.24
CA LEU A 434 20.08 -8.25 23.97
C LEU A 434 18.95 -9.29 24.09
N GLU A 435 18.86 -10.02 25.21
CA GLU A 435 17.76 -10.97 25.47
C GLU A 435 16.39 -10.28 25.59
N VAL A 436 16.33 -9.17 26.32
CA VAL A 436 15.09 -8.39 26.46
C VAL A 436 14.67 -7.83 25.10
N PHE A 437 15.63 -7.30 24.34
CA PHE A 437 15.40 -6.77 23.00
C PHE A 437 14.87 -7.84 22.04
N GLU A 438 15.43 -9.06 22.07
CA GLU A 438 14.95 -10.19 21.26
C GLU A 438 13.47 -10.52 21.53
N LYS A 439 13.10 -10.66 22.80
CA LYS A 439 11.71 -10.97 23.19
C LYS A 439 10.73 -9.89 22.74
N LEU A 440 11.13 -8.62 22.82
CA LEU A 440 10.32 -7.50 22.36
C LEU A 440 10.20 -7.47 20.82
N LEU A 441 11.29 -7.72 20.08
CA LEU A 441 11.27 -7.83 18.62
C LEU A 441 10.38 -8.98 18.14
N GLU A 442 10.47 -10.16 18.78
CA GLU A 442 9.61 -11.31 18.47
C GLU A 442 8.13 -11.00 18.71
N SER A 443 7.84 -10.29 19.80
CA SER A 443 6.46 -9.90 20.14
C SER A 443 5.89 -8.93 19.10
N LEU A 444 6.69 -7.95 18.67
CA LEU A 444 6.27 -7.00 17.63
C LEU A 444 6.15 -7.68 16.26
N GLN A 445 7.05 -8.60 15.91
CA GLN A 445 6.98 -9.37 14.67
C GLN A 445 5.67 -10.18 14.58
N LYS A 446 5.28 -10.85 15.68
CA LYS A 446 4.01 -11.59 15.75
C LYS A 446 2.81 -10.67 15.52
N GLU A 447 2.83 -9.48 16.10
CA GLU A 447 1.75 -8.51 15.91
C GLU A 447 1.69 -8.00 14.47
N VAL A 448 2.84 -7.65 13.85
CA VAL A 448 2.90 -7.24 12.44
C VAL A 448 2.37 -8.33 11.51
N ASP A 449 2.75 -9.59 11.73
CA ASP A 449 2.30 -10.73 10.92
C ASP A 449 0.80 -11.01 11.11
N HIS A 450 0.30 -10.83 12.34
CA HIS A 450 -1.12 -10.94 12.65
C HIS A 450 -1.92 -9.88 11.90
N LEU A 451 -1.56 -8.59 12.01
CA LEU A 451 -2.26 -7.50 11.32
C LEU A 451 -2.18 -7.63 9.80
N PHE A 452 -1.03 -8.05 9.26
CA PHE A 452 -0.89 -8.32 7.84
C PHE A 452 -1.90 -9.36 7.37
N SER A 453 -2.03 -10.46 8.14
CA SER A 453 -2.97 -11.53 7.86
C SER A 453 -4.42 -11.07 7.95
N GLU A 454 -4.76 -10.26 8.95
CA GLU A 454 -6.11 -9.68 9.10
C GLU A 454 -6.48 -8.76 7.94
N VAL A 455 -5.60 -7.83 7.56
CA VAL A 455 -5.82 -6.92 6.43
C VAL A 455 -5.95 -7.69 5.11
N LEU A 456 -5.09 -8.69 4.89
CA LEU A 456 -5.16 -9.55 3.72
C LEU A 456 -6.48 -10.35 3.69
N ALA A 457 -6.94 -10.87 4.82
CA ALA A 457 -8.20 -11.58 4.93
C ALA A 457 -9.39 -10.67 4.65
N GLY A 458 -9.41 -9.45 5.21
CA GLY A 458 -10.44 -8.44 4.95
C GLY A 458 -10.51 -8.07 3.47
N ARG A 459 -9.35 -7.80 2.85
CA ARG A 459 -9.23 -7.54 1.42
C ARG A 459 -9.73 -8.71 0.58
N SER A 460 -9.37 -9.94 0.94
CA SER A 460 -9.78 -11.14 0.21
C SER A 460 -11.29 -11.37 0.29
N LYS A 461 -11.88 -11.19 1.48
CA LYS A 461 -13.34 -11.25 1.69
C LYS A 461 -14.08 -10.22 0.84
N LEU A 462 -13.61 -8.96 0.83
CA LEU A 462 -14.18 -7.92 -0.03
C LEU A 462 -14.11 -8.31 -1.51
N LEU A 463 -12.96 -8.81 -1.99
CA LEU A 463 -12.82 -9.26 -3.37
C LEU A 463 -13.71 -10.46 -3.71
N ASP A 464 -13.99 -11.32 -2.74
CA ASP A 464 -14.93 -12.43 -2.88
C ASP A 464 -16.39 -11.94 -2.91
N CYS A 465 -16.77 -10.92 -2.13
CA CYS A 465 -18.10 -10.28 -2.20
C CYS A 465 -18.35 -9.60 -3.56
N LEU A 466 -17.31 -9.08 -4.20
CA LEU A 466 -17.38 -8.46 -5.53
C LEU A 466 -17.30 -9.49 -6.69
N ARG A 467 -17.27 -10.79 -6.36
CA ARG A 467 -17.35 -11.89 -7.32
C ARG A 467 -18.82 -12.27 -7.47
N PRO A 468 -19.41 -12.29 -8.67
CA PRO A 468 -20.79 -12.75 -8.83
C PRO A 468 -20.90 -14.19 -8.33
N GLN A 469 -21.80 -14.43 -7.38
CA GLN A 469 -22.25 -15.79 -7.07
C GLN A 469 -22.97 -16.32 -8.31
N LYS A 470 -22.48 -17.44 -8.84
CA LYS A 470 -23.23 -18.17 -9.86
C LYS A 470 -24.42 -18.81 -9.14
N GLU A 471 -25.63 -18.36 -9.43
CA GLU A 471 -26.80 -19.23 -9.38
C GLU A 471 -26.85 -20.07 -10.67
#